data_AF-A0A2K2V4V6-F1
#
_entry.id   AF-A0A2K2V4V6-F1
#
_cell.length_a   1.000
_cell.length_b   1.000
_cell.length_c   1.000
_cell.angle_alpha   90.00
_cell.angle_beta   90.00
_cell.angle_gamma   90.00
#
_symmetry.space_group_name_H-M   'P 1'
#
loop_
_entity.id
_entity.type
_entity.pdbx_description
1 polymer ?
#
loop_
_entity_poly.entity_id
_entity_poly.type
_entity_poly.pdbx_seq_one_letter_code
_entity_poly.pdbx_strand_id
1 'polypeptide(L)'
;YGPRIPMVEIFLDKLSMNHVINFEGRLEMDPVTLPLTELLLEKLQIVRINDKDIKDVIVLLRAHDLGYDDNDKINLGAFRLQGLFDDWGFWYTVTTNLKVVAKKTEEYDMPDEDRKVVLNRVEKLLKFLEEAPKSKKWEKRAAIGTKEKWYNEVEEWH
;
A
#
# COMPACT_ATOMS: atom_id res chain seq x y z
N TYR A 1 -11.86 -20.11 -26.67
CA TYR A 1 -11.15 -19.78 -25.43
C TYR A 1 -10.03 -20.80 -25.26
N GLY A 2 -8.79 -20.45 -25.63
CA GLY A 2 -7.64 -21.34 -25.40
C GLY A 2 -7.39 -21.50 -23.89
N PRO A 3 -6.70 -22.57 -23.45
CA PRO A 3 -6.39 -22.75 -22.04
C PRO A 3 -5.41 -21.63 -21.66
N ARG A 4 -5.90 -20.58 -21.01
CA ARG A 4 -5.01 -19.64 -20.32
C ARG A 4 -4.34 -20.44 -19.22
N ILE A 5 -3.05 -20.74 -19.43
CA ILE A 5 -2.21 -21.29 -18.36
C ILE A 5 -2.18 -20.20 -17.28
N PRO A 6 -2.57 -20.50 -16.03
CA PRO A 6 -2.49 -19.53 -14.96
C PRO A 6 -1.03 -19.13 -14.78
N MET A 7 -0.77 -17.82 -14.80
CA MET A 7 0.51 -17.28 -14.37
C MET A 7 0.57 -17.42 -12.84
N VAL A 8 1.62 -18.04 -12.33
CA VAL A 8 1.85 -18.24 -10.89
C VAL A 8 3.20 -17.64 -10.56
N GLU A 9 3.19 -16.69 -9.62
CA GLU A 9 4.39 -16.10 -9.03
C GLU A 9 4.53 -16.63 -7.60
N ILE A 10 5.75 -17.03 -7.21
CA ILE A 10 6.04 -17.58 -5.89
C ILE A 10 7.04 -16.66 -5.20
N PHE A 11 6.64 -16.15 -4.03
CA PHE A 11 7.48 -15.32 -3.17
C PHE A 11 7.74 -16.05 -1.86
N LEU A 12 8.99 -16.03 -1.39
CA LEU A 12 9.38 -16.62 -0.11
C LEU A 12 9.53 -15.49 0.91
N ASP A 13 8.59 -15.40 1.84
CA ASP A 13 8.50 -14.45 2.96
C ASP A 13 8.50 -12.96 2.60
N LYS A 14 8.90 -12.56 1.40
CA LYS A 14 9.03 -11.16 1.00
C LYS A 14 8.59 -10.93 -0.44
N LEU A 15 7.82 -9.87 -0.65
CA LEU A 15 7.56 -9.32 -1.98
C LEU A 15 8.57 -8.20 -2.24
N SER A 16 9.61 -8.48 -3.01
CA SER A 16 10.67 -7.52 -3.34
C SER A 16 10.41 -6.86 -4.70
N MET A 17 9.51 -5.90 -4.72
CA MET A 17 9.18 -5.10 -5.90
C MET A 17 9.81 -3.70 -5.77
N ASN A 18 9.10 -2.61 -6.14
CA ASN A 18 9.62 -1.25 -5.98
C ASN A 18 10.01 -0.94 -4.53
N HIS A 19 9.26 -1.49 -3.58
CA HIS A 19 9.59 -1.57 -2.17
C HIS A 19 9.42 -3.01 -1.67
N VAL A 20 10.03 -3.31 -0.52
CA VAL A 20 9.94 -4.66 0.06
C VAL A 20 8.78 -4.71 1.04
N ILE A 21 7.88 -5.67 0.86
CA ILE A 21 6.86 -6.04 1.84
C ILE A 21 7.30 -7.34 2.48
N ASN A 22 7.33 -7.37 3.81
CA ASN A 22 7.74 -8.55 4.59
C ASN A 22 6.51 -9.29 5.13
N PHE A 23 6.41 -10.56 4.80
CA PHE A 23 5.34 -11.46 5.25
C PHE A 23 5.75 -12.38 6.39
N GLU A 24 7.00 -12.32 6.85
CA GLU A 24 7.48 -13.10 8.00
C GLU A 24 6.58 -12.86 9.22
N GLY A 25 5.96 -13.93 9.73
CA GLY A 25 4.99 -13.87 10.84
C GLY A 25 3.65 -13.20 10.49
N ARG A 26 3.37 -12.92 9.20
CA ARG A 26 2.12 -12.30 8.73
C ARG A 26 1.26 -13.23 7.88
N LEU A 27 1.84 -14.23 7.22
CA LEU A 27 1.11 -15.15 6.32
C LEU A 27 -0.05 -15.89 7.01
N GLU A 28 0.07 -16.16 8.30
CA GLU A 28 -0.90 -16.94 9.09
C GLU A 28 -1.95 -16.05 9.78
N MET A 29 -1.85 -14.72 9.62
CA MET A 29 -2.71 -13.76 10.31
C MET A 29 -4.09 -13.61 9.65
N ASP A 30 -4.25 -14.09 8.42
CA ASP A 30 -5.55 -14.24 7.75
C ASP A 30 -5.69 -15.69 7.25
N PRO A 31 -6.84 -16.35 7.47
CA PRO A 31 -7.00 -17.78 7.18
C PRO A 31 -7.21 -18.11 5.70
N VAL A 32 -7.48 -17.12 4.85
CA VAL A 32 -7.86 -17.33 3.44
C VAL A 32 -6.90 -16.63 2.47
N THR A 33 -6.40 -15.45 2.83
CA THR A 33 -5.56 -14.60 1.98
C THR A 33 -4.40 -13.96 2.77
N LEU A 34 -3.78 -12.90 2.24
CA LEU A 34 -2.87 -12.05 3.02
C LEU A 34 -3.69 -11.06 3.86
N PRO A 35 -3.16 -10.60 5.01
CA PRO A 35 -3.85 -9.56 5.77
C PRO A 35 -3.99 -8.27 4.95
N LEU A 36 -5.07 -7.53 5.20
CA LEU A 36 -5.52 -6.42 4.34
C LEU A 36 -4.50 -5.28 4.22
N THR A 37 -3.71 -5.01 5.26
CA THR A 37 -2.65 -3.98 5.18
C THR A 37 -1.58 -4.36 4.18
N GLU A 38 -1.16 -5.62 4.16
CA GLU A 38 -0.17 -6.12 3.23
C GLU A 38 -0.69 -6.11 1.77
N LEU A 39 -1.95 -6.52 1.55
CA LEU A 39 -2.61 -6.39 0.23
C LEU A 39 -2.70 -4.94 -0.24
N LEU A 40 -3.04 -4.03 0.67
CA LEU A 40 -3.08 -2.60 0.37
C LEU A 40 -1.69 -2.06 0.02
N LEU A 41 -0.67 -2.44 0.79
CA LEU A 41 0.71 -2.00 0.56
C LEU A 41 1.29 -2.56 -0.74
N GLU A 42 0.89 -3.76 -1.16
CA GLU A 42 1.27 -4.33 -2.47
C GLU A 42 0.90 -3.38 -3.61
N LYS A 43 -0.28 -2.76 -3.54
CA LYS A 43 -0.72 -1.77 -4.52
C LYS A 43 -0.05 -0.41 -4.33
N LEU A 44 0.00 0.05 -3.08
CA LEU A 44 0.53 1.38 -2.77
C LEU A 44 2.05 1.47 -2.94
N GLN A 45 2.79 0.36 -3.00
CA GLN A 45 4.23 0.37 -3.25
C GLN A 45 4.61 0.62 -4.73
N ILE A 46 3.66 0.52 -5.66
CA ILE A 46 3.92 0.63 -7.11
C ILE A 46 4.24 2.10 -7.45
N VAL A 47 5.47 2.38 -7.84
CA VAL A 47 5.94 3.76 -8.11
C VAL A 47 5.25 4.36 -9.34
N ARG A 48 4.96 3.53 -10.34
CA ARG A 48 4.18 3.89 -11.53
C ARG A 48 2.79 3.28 -11.41
N ILE A 49 2.03 3.72 -10.41
CA ILE A 49 0.69 3.18 -10.14
C ILE A 49 -0.24 3.40 -11.36
N ASN A 50 -1.01 2.37 -11.72
CA ASN A 50 -1.95 2.43 -12.83
C ASN A 50 -3.42 2.47 -12.34
N ASP A 51 -4.35 2.62 -13.27
CA ASP A 51 -5.78 2.74 -12.99
C ASP A 51 -6.38 1.48 -12.31
N LYS A 52 -5.86 0.29 -12.64
CA LYS A 52 -6.30 -0.96 -12.01
C LYS A 52 -5.87 -1.00 -10.53
N ASP A 53 -4.62 -0.67 -10.25
CA ASP A 53 -4.10 -0.66 -8.87
C ASP A 53 -4.82 0.40 -8.02
N ILE A 54 -5.12 1.56 -8.59
CA ILE A 54 -5.93 2.60 -7.93
C ILE A 54 -7.32 2.06 -7.56
N LYS A 55 -7.99 1.38 -8.51
CA LYS A 55 -9.30 0.77 -8.26
C LYS A 55 -9.23 -0.31 -7.18
N ASP A 56 -8.20 -1.16 -7.19
CA ASP A 56 -8.00 -2.18 -6.17
C ASP A 56 -7.85 -1.54 -4.78
N VAL A 57 -7.07 -0.44 -4.67
CA VAL A 57 -6.94 0.34 -3.42
C VAL A 57 -8.29 0.93 -2.99
N ILE A 58 -9.06 1.52 -3.91
CA ILE A 58 -10.38 2.09 -3.60
C ILE A 58 -11.33 1.00 -3.11
N VAL A 59 -11.35 -0.17 -3.74
CA VAL A 59 -12.19 -1.30 -3.33
C VAL A 59 -11.83 -1.76 -1.92
N LEU A 60 -10.54 -1.94 -1.62
CA LEU A 60 -10.08 -2.30 -0.27
C LEU A 60 -10.48 -1.24 0.76
N LEU A 61 -10.20 0.03 0.47
CA LEU A 61 -10.53 1.15 1.34
C LEU A 61 -12.02 1.41 1.45
N ARG A 62 -12.85 0.97 0.51
CA ARG A 62 -14.31 1.01 0.65
C ARG A 62 -14.76 -0.19 1.50
N ALA A 63 -14.29 -1.40 1.20
CA ALA A 63 -14.82 -2.62 1.83
C ALA A 63 -14.47 -2.73 3.32
N HIS A 64 -13.29 -2.28 3.73
CA HIS A 64 -12.75 -2.58 5.06
C HIS A 64 -12.42 -1.33 5.87
N ASP A 65 -12.74 -1.36 7.16
CA ASP A 65 -12.41 -0.28 8.10
C ASP A 65 -10.93 -0.28 8.48
N LEU A 66 -10.47 0.85 9.04
CA LEU A 66 -9.15 0.95 9.65
C LEU A 66 -9.21 0.46 11.10
N GLY A 67 -8.18 -0.24 11.56
CA GLY A 67 -8.11 -0.79 12.92
C GLY A 67 -6.70 -1.05 13.41
N TYR A 68 -6.58 -1.77 14.52
CA TYR A 68 -5.29 -2.17 15.11
C TYR A 68 -5.17 -3.70 15.26
N ASP A 69 -6.01 -4.42 14.51
CA ASP A 69 -6.10 -5.87 14.44
C ASP A 69 -6.34 -6.28 12.98
N ASP A 70 -6.08 -7.55 12.66
CA ASP A 70 -6.25 -8.11 11.32
C ASP A 70 -7.64 -8.72 11.07
N ASN A 71 -8.62 -8.47 11.96
CA ASN A 71 -9.97 -9.02 11.82
C ASN A 71 -10.82 -8.14 10.89
N ASP A 72 -10.74 -8.42 9.58
CA ASP A 72 -11.47 -7.73 8.50
C ASP A 72 -11.23 -6.20 8.48
N LYS A 73 -10.01 -5.79 8.88
CA LYS A 73 -9.58 -4.40 8.92
C LYS A 73 -8.20 -4.19 8.32
N ILE A 74 -7.98 -2.99 7.82
CA ILE A 74 -6.64 -2.47 7.51
C ILE A 74 -5.97 -2.11 8.84
N ASN A 75 -5.12 -3.02 9.32
CA ASN A 75 -4.35 -2.90 10.54
C ASN A 75 -3.27 -1.79 10.44
N LEU A 76 -3.49 -0.68 11.13
CA LEU A 76 -2.58 0.46 11.19
C LEU A 76 -1.22 0.10 11.82
N GLY A 77 -1.20 -0.85 12.76
CA GLY A 77 0.03 -1.33 13.38
C GLY A 77 0.98 -2.00 12.38
N ALA A 78 0.43 -2.67 11.37
CA ALA A 78 1.21 -3.38 10.36
C ALA A 78 2.06 -2.43 9.50
N PHE A 79 1.67 -1.18 9.27
CA PHE A 79 2.52 -0.20 8.55
C PHE A 79 3.87 0.03 9.23
N ARG A 80 3.92 -0.06 10.57
CA ARG A 80 5.20 0.02 11.31
C ARG A 80 6.02 -1.25 11.11
N LEU A 81 5.39 -2.42 11.17
CA LEU A 81 6.03 -3.71 10.94
C LEU A 81 6.64 -3.80 9.54
N GLN A 82 5.97 -3.20 8.54
CA GLN A 82 6.44 -3.10 7.17
C GLN A 82 7.55 -2.04 6.95
N GLY A 83 7.99 -1.36 8.01
CA GLY A 83 9.17 -0.49 7.96
C GLY A 83 8.95 0.90 7.35
N LEU A 84 7.70 1.33 7.10
CA LEU A 84 7.43 2.65 6.49
C LEU A 84 7.99 3.83 7.32
N PHE A 85 8.11 3.68 8.64
CA PHE A 85 8.63 4.75 9.49
C PHE A 85 10.16 4.78 9.59
N ASP A 86 10.83 3.81 8.97
CA ASP A 86 12.28 3.69 8.84
C ASP A 86 12.78 3.87 7.41
N ASP A 87 11.90 3.67 6.43
CA ASP A 87 12.16 3.84 5.01
C ASP A 87 11.35 5.01 4.42
N TRP A 88 12.05 6.13 4.18
CA TRP A 88 11.44 7.30 3.55
C TRP A 88 10.96 7.03 2.12
N GLY A 89 11.68 6.22 1.35
CA GLY A 89 11.30 5.93 -0.03
C GLY A 89 9.97 5.19 -0.09
N PHE A 90 9.81 4.17 0.76
CA PHE A 90 8.56 3.41 0.83
C PHE A 90 7.40 4.30 1.32
N TRP A 91 7.63 5.03 2.41
CA TRP A 91 6.64 5.99 2.92
C TRP A 91 6.25 7.05 1.88
N TYR A 92 7.21 7.58 1.13
CA TYR A 92 6.98 8.61 0.12
C TYR A 92 6.12 8.07 -1.03
N THR A 93 6.42 6.86 -1.51
CA THR A 93 5.59 6.23 -2.55
C THR A 93 4.17 5.96 -2.04
N VAL A 94 4.01 5.39 -0.84
CA VAL A 94 2.70 5.09 -0.26
C VAL A 94 1.85 6.35 -0.08
N THR A 95 2.40 7.40 0.54
CA THR A 95 1.67 8.65 0.77
C THR A 95 1.38 9.40 -0.52
N THR A 96 2.27 9.35 -1.52
CA THR A 96 2.02 9.92 -2.85
C THR A 96 0.89 9.19 -3.56
N ASN A 97 0.90 7.85 -3.53
CA ASN A 97 -0.14 7.04 -4.16
C ASN A 97 -1.50 7.20 -3.46
N LEU A 98 -1.54 7.33 -2.13
CA LEU A 98 -2.78 7.67 -1.41
C LEU A 98 -3.37 9.02 -1.88
N LYS A 99 -2.54 10.03 -2.14
CA LYS A 99 -3.00 11.32 -2.69
C LYS A 99 -3.54 11.18 -4.11
N VAL A 100 -2.91 10.33 -4.94
CA VAL A 100 -3.41 10.00 -6.28
C VAL A 100 -4.76 9.29 -6.19
N VAL A 101 -4.91 8.32 -5.27
CA VAL A 101 -6.17 7.61 -5.01
C VAL A 101 -7.27 8.58 -4.60
N ALA A 102 -7.00 9.51 -3.67
CA ALA A 102 -7.99 10.52 -3.28
C ALA A 102 -8.46 11.34 -4.48
N LYS A 103 -7.52 11.85 -5.29
CA LYS A 103 -7.85 12.61 -6.51
C LYS A 103 -8.68 11.78 -7.49
N LYS A 104 -8.32 10.51 -7.71
CA LYS A 104 -9.01 9.62 -8.65
C LYS A 104 -10.40 9.22 -8.17
N THR A 105 -10.56 9.04 -6.87
CA THR A 105 -11.87 8.78 -6.23
C THR A 105 -12.86 9.91 -6.53
N GLU A 106 -12.39 11.16 -6.61
CA GLU A 106 -13.24 12.30 -6.99
C GLU A 106 -13.62 12.29 -8.48
N GLU A 107 -12.77 11.74 -9.33
CA GLU A 107 -12.96 11.69 -10.80
C GLU A 107 -13.85 10.53 -11.24
N TYR A 108 -13.91 9.44 -10.47
CA TYR A 108 -14.70 8.26 -10.83
C TYR A 108 -16.20 8.46 -10.64
N ASP A 109 -16.98 7.80 -11.50
CA ASP A 109 -18.42 7.68 -11.37
C ASP A 109 -18.76 6.60 -10.33
N MET A 110 -19.08 7.03 -9.11
CA MET A 110 -19.45 6.16 -7.99
C MET A 110 -20.37 6.90 -7.02
N PRO A 111 -21.18 6.17 -6.21
CA PRO A 111 -22.09 6.78 -5.25
C PRO A 111 -21.36 7.70 -4.26
N ASP A 112 -21.96 8.84 -3.93
CA ASP A 112 -21.38 9.84 -3.02
C ASP A 112 -21.06 9.27 -1.64
N GLU A 113 -21.85 8.33 -1.13
CA GLU A 113 -21.61 7.70 0.16
C GLU A 113 -20.33 6.83 0.13
N ASP A 114 -20.13 6.04 -0.94
CA ASP A 114 -18.92 5.24 -1.10
C ASP A 114 -17.70 6.14 -1.28
N ARG A 115 -17.84 7.24 -2.04
CA ARG A 115 -16.80 8.26 -2.24
C ARG A 115 -16.35 8.84 -0.90
N LYS A 116 -17.29 9.30 -0.06
CA LYS A 116 -17.01 9.86 1.27
C LYS A 116 -16.27 8.87 2.16
N VAL A 117 -16.67 7.60 2.16
CA VAL A 117 -16.03 6.54 2.96
C VAL A 117 -14.56 6.39 2.56
N VAL A 118 -14.29 6.28 1.26
CA VAL A 118 -12.93 6.11 0.74
C VAL A 118 -12.07 7.33 1.08
N LEU A 119 -12.55 8.54 0.79
CA LEU A 119 -11.80 9.78 1.05
C LEU A 119 -11.49 9.96 2.54
N ASN A 120 -12.45 9.66 3.43
CA ASN A 120 -12.25 9.73 4.88
C ASN A 120 -11.16 8.74 5.34
N ARG A 121 -11.16 7.50 4.80
CA ARG A 121 -10.15 6.50 5.15
C ARG A 121 -8.77 6.85 4.58
N VAL A 122 -8.71 7.42 3.37
CA VAL A 122 -7.44 7.97 2.82
C VAL A 122 -6.90 9.08 3.71
N GLU A 123 -7.75 10.02 4.12
CA GLU A 123 -7.36 11.12 5.01
C GLU A 123 -6.82 10.61 6.36
N LYS A 124 -7.52 9.65 6.98
CA LYS A 124 -7.08 9.01 8.22
C LYS A 124 -5.74 8.29 8.06
N LEU A 125 -5.53 7.57 6.97
CA LEU A 125 -4.26 6.90 6.68
C LEU A 125 -3.12 7.90 6.50
N LEU A 126 -3.34 8.96 5.70
CA LEU A 126 -2.36 10.02 5.51
C LEU A 126 -2.00 10.67 6.85
N LYS A 127 -3.00 11.02 7.65
CA LYS A 127 -2.79 11.60 8.98
C LYS A 127 -1.96 10.67 9.88
N PHE A 128 -2.34 9.40 9.98
CA PHE A 128 -1.60 8.40 10.75
C PHE A 128 -0.14 8.26 10.28
N LEU A 129 0.07 8.20 8.96
CA LEU A 129 1.39 8.06 8.37
C LEU A 129 2.27 9.29 8.58
N GLU A 130 1.70 10.50 8.61
CA GLU A 130 2.41 11.74 8.88
C GLU A 130 2.77 11.86 10.38
N GLU A 131 1.81 11.65 11.27
CA GLU A 131 1.96 11.84 12.73
C GLU A 131 2.85 10.79 13.42
N ALA A 132 2.99 9.59 12.84
CA ALA A 132 3.81 8.54 13.43
C ALA A 132 5.30 8.96 13.54
N PRO A 133 5.98 8.71 14.67
CA PRO A 133 7.39 9.07 14.82
C PRO A 133 8.26 8.32 13.80
N LYS A 134 9.12 9.08 13.11
CA LYS A 134 10.07 8.61 12.09
C LYS A 134 11.45 8.39 12.69
N SER A 135 12.21 7.46 12.15
CA SER A 135 13.59 7.28 12.61
C SER A 135 14.54 8.31 12.01
N LYS A 136 15.72 8.48 12.63
CA LYS A 136 16.78 9.34 12.10
C LYS A 136 17.25 8.95 10.70
N LYS A 137 17.16 7.66 10.35
CA LYS A 137 17.46 7.15 9.00
C LYS A 137 16.46 7.72 8.00
N TRP A 138 15.17 7.64 8.34
CA TRP A 138 14.09 8.21 7.55
C TRP A 138 14.29 9.72 7.35
N GLU A 139 14.56 10.48 8.43
CA GLU A 139 14.74 11.95 8.35
C GLU A 139 15.88 12.37 7.44
N LYS A 140 17.04 11.69 7.57
CA LYS A 140 18.19 11.92 6.69
C LYS A 140 17.85 11.64 5.22
N ARG A 141 17.14 10.54 4.95
CA ARG A 141 16.73 10.18 3.59
C ARG A 141 15.67 11.15 3.04
N ALA A 142 14.80 11.68 3.90
CA ALA A 142 13.81 12.69 3.55
C ALA A 142 14.45 14.01 3.10
N ALA A 143 15.53 14.44 3.76
CA ALA A 143 16.27 15.64 3.39
C ALA A 143 16.91 15.56 1.98
N ILE A 144 17.27 14.36 1.53
CA ILE A 144 17.74 14.12 0.16
C ILE A 144 16.57 14.20 -0.84
N GLY A 145 15.41 13.69 -0.45
CA GLY A 145 14.19 13.73 -1.24
C GLY A 145 14.28 12.90 -2.53
N THR A 146 13.52 13.28 -3.54
CA THR A 146 13.42 12.56 -4.82
C THR A 146 14.59 12.82 -5.77
N LYS A 147 15.61 13.56 -5.34
CA LYS A 147 16.84 13.82 -6.14
C LYS A 147 17.63 12.55 -6.39
N GLU A 148 17.62 11.64 -5.42
CA GLU A 148 18.16 10.30 -5.53
C GLU A 148 17.04 9.28 -5.68
N LYS A 149 17.28 8.23 -6.47
CA LYS A 149 16.34 7.11 -6.61
C LYS A 149 15.99 6.54 -5.24
N TRP A 150 14.73 6.21 -5.04
CA TRP A 150 14.19 5.79 -3.74
C TRP A 150 13.46 4.44 -3.78
N TYR A 151 13.52 3.75 -4.90
CA TYR A 151 12.80 2.50 -5.16
C TYR A 151 13.66 1.55 -6.01
N ASN A 152 13.36 0.26 -5.94
CA ASN A 152 14.01 -0.77 -6.76
C ASN A 152 13.37 -0.85 -8.15
N GLU A 153 14.14 -1.22 -9.18
CA GLU A 153 13.55 -1.58 -10.46
C GLU A 153 12.89 -2.95 -10.36
N VAL A 154 11.75 -3.08 -11.04
CA VAL A 154 11.04 -4.35 -11.19
C VAL A 154 11.24 -4.78 -12.63
N GLU A 155 11.72 -5.99 -12.86
CA GLU A 155 11.82 -6.54 -14.21
C GLU A 155 10.40 -6.70 -14.78
N GLU A 156 10.15 -6.10 -15.95
CA GLU A 156 8.91 -6.33 -16.69
C GLU A 156 9.01 -7.69 -17.38
N TRP A 157 8.19 -8.65 -16.94
CA TRP A 157 8.02 -9.92 -17.66
C TRP A 157 7.30 -9.64 -19.00
N HIS A 158 8.02 -9.81 -20.11
CA HIS A 158 7.48 -9.72 -21.49
C HIS A 158 6.83 -11.03 -21.93
#